data_AF-C5PBR4-F1
#
_entry.id   AF-C5PBR4-F1
#
_cell.length_a   1.000
_cell.length_b   1.000
_cell.length_c   1.000
_cell.angle_alpha   90.00
_cell.angle_beta   90.00
_cell.angle_gamma   90.00
#
_symmetry.space_group_name_H-M   'P 1'
#
loop_
_entity.id
_entity.type
_entity.pdbx_description
1 polymer ?
#
loop_
_entity_poly.entity_id
_entity_poly.type
_entity_poly.pdbx_seq_one_letter_code
_entity_poly.pdbx_strand_id
1 'polypeptide(L)'
;MPQLLDTGVFAVTAATVMWAWFYVPEKLPFSYGRWISEVAQIDPRLIEALRSARRGDWTYGKPKGSQDVLEPMCEDYGWPRVWGDPSQTVPIPCEVVHMGCGPNCEVHAIWRFAKSFRFALMTDLPIQLLLRSRSPSLQGYFGAVKASLRSSTFLGLFVSIFYYSVCLARTRLGPKIFSYEKVTPMMWDSGLCVASGCMMCGWSVFVESAKKRQEISLFVAPRAIATLLPRRYDRKHMWREQLAFSLGTAIVLTCIQSDPKKVRGVLGGVLRQVFGKA
;
A
#
# COMPACT_ATOMS: atom_id res chain seq x y z
N MET A 1 -14.46 19.82 -8.83
CA MET A 1 -14.96 18.64 -8.10
C MET A 1 -14.37 17.29 -8.50
N PRO A 2 -14.17 16.90 -9.79
CA PRO A 2 -13.68 15.56 -10.14
C PRO A 2 -12.31 15.20 -9.52
N GLN A 3 -11.41 16.18 -9.38
CA GLN A 3 -10.07 15.96 -8.83
C GLN A 3 -10.03 15.53 -7.35
N LEU A 4 -11.01 15.96 -6.53
CA LEU A 4 -11.12 15.54 -5.13
C LEU A 4 -11.71 14.13 -5.03
N LEU A 5 -12.65 13.80 -5.90
CA LEU A 5 -13.23 12.47 -5.98
C LEU A 5 -12.17 11.44 -6.42
N ASP A 6 -11.35 11.78 -7.41
CA ASP A 6 -10.20 10.96 -7.83
C ASP A 6 -9.22 10.69 -6.67
N THR A 7 -8.97 11.72 -5.86
CA THR A 7 -8.06 11.62 -4.69
C THR A 7 -8.65 10.74 -3.58
N GLY A 8 -9.94 10.90 -3.28
CA GLY A 8 -10.64 10.05 -2.31
C GLY A 8 -10.72 8.59 -2.75
N VAL A 9 -10.97 8.34 -4.05
CA VAL A 9 -10.95 7.00 -4.64
C VAL A 9 -9.57 6.36 -4.47
N PHE A 10 -8.50 7.09 -4.77
CA PHE A 10 -7.15 6.58 -4.51
C PHE A 10 -6.94 6.25 -3.02
N ALA A 11 -7.31 7.15 -2.11
CA ALA A 11 -7.10 6.95 -0.69
C ALA A 11 -7.80 5.67 -0.18
N VAL A 12 -9.06 5.47 -0.54
CA VAL A 12 -9.84 4.28 -0.14
C VAL A 12 -9.29 3.00 -0.78
N THR A 13 -8.94 3.04 -2.06
CA THR A 13 -8.43 1.86 -2.78
C THR A 13 -7.03 1.48 -2.30
N ALA A 14 -6.16 2.46 -2.04
CA ALA A 14 -4.86 2.23 -1.42
C ALA A 14 -4.98 1.66 0.00
N ALA A 15 -5.90 2.19 0.83
CA ALA A 15 -6.17 1.63 2.15
C ALA A 15 -6.57 0.15 2.07
N THR A 16 -7.47 -0.18 1.14
CA THR A 16 -7.94 -1.55 0.90
C THR A 16 -6.81 -2.48 0.47
N VAL A 17 -5.95 -2.03 -0.45
CA VAL A 17 -4.78 -2.79 -0.92
C VAL A 17 -3.78 -3.01 0.21
N MET A 18 -3.43 -1.97 0.96
CA MET A 18 -2.47 -2.07 2.07
C MET A 18 -3.01 -3.01 3.16
N TRP A 19 -4.29 -2.91 3.49
CA TRP A 19 -4.93 -3.82 4.44
C TRP A 19 -4.89 -5.27 3.96
N ALA A 20 -5.22 -5.51 2.69
CA ALA A 20 -5.13 -6.84 2.09
C ALA A 20 -3.69 -7.36 2.10
N TRP A 21 -2.69 -6.53 1.82
CA TRP A 21 -1.28 -6.93 1.89
C TRP A 21 -0.87 -7.36 3.30
N PHE A 22 -1.33 -6.63 4.33
CA PHE A 22 -1.07 -7.01 5.72
C PHE A 22 -1.81 -8.29 6.13
N TYR A 23 -3.09 -8.45 5.86
CA TYR A 23 -3.90 -9.49 6.51
C TYR A 23 -4.45 -10.59 5.60
N VAL A 24 -4.47 -10.37 4.29
CA VAL A 24 -5.07 -11.29 3.31
C VAL A 24 -4.22 -11.33 2.01
N PRO A 25 -2.88 -11.52 2.10
CA PRO A 25 -1.96 -11.32 0.98
C PRO A 25 -2.26 -12.21 -0.23
N GLU A 26 -2.88 -13.37 -0.03
CA GLU A 26 -3.28 -14.34 -1.05
C GLU A 26 -4.33 -13.80 -2.04
N LYS A 27 -4.99 -12.69 -1.70
CA LYS A 27 -5.94 -11.99 -2.58
C LYS A 27 -5.27 -10.96 -3.49
N LEU A 28 -4.01 -10.62 -3.25
CA LEU A 28 -3.27 -9.72 -4.12
C LEU A 28 -2.50 -10.50 -5.21
N PRO A 29 -2.31 -9.91 -6.40
CA PRO A 29 -1.38 -10.48 -7.38
C PRO A 29 0.03 -10.60 -6.78
N PHE A 30 0.68 -11.75 -6.96
CA PHE A 30 1.98 -12.06 -6.36
C PHE A 30 3.04 -11.00 -6.63
N SER A 31 3.20 -10.57 -7.90
CA SER A 31 4.18 -9.54 -8.29
C SER A 31 3.92 -8.20 -7.61
N TYR A 32 2.65 -7.86 -7.41
CA TYR A 32 2.27 -6.61 -6.76
C TYR A 32 2.51 -6.67 -5.25
N GLY A 33 2.16 -7.78 -4.59
CA GLY A 33 2.46 -7.99 -3.18
C GLY A 33 3.96 -7.96 -2.90
N ARG A 34 4.77 -8.60 -3.76
CA ARG A 34 6.23 -8.56 -3.69
C ARG A 34 6.77 -7.13 -3.84
N TRP A 35 6.27 -6.37 -4.82
CA TRP A 35 6.67 -4.97 -5.00
C TRP A 35 6.35 -4.12 -3.77
N ILE A 36 5.17 -4.30 -3.15
CA ILE A 36 4.83 -3.60 -1.90
C ILE A 36 5.84 -3.98 -0.79
N SER A 37 6.19 -5.25 -0.65
CA SER A 37 7.18 -5.70 0.34
C SER A 37 8.57 -5.09 0.11
N GLU A 38 9.01 -5.00 -1.14
CA GLU A 38 10.29 -4.39 -1.53
C GLU A 38 10.34 -2.88 -1.22
N VAL A 39 9.21 -2.19 -1.33
CA VAL A 39 9.07 -0.77 -0.99
C VAL A 39 8.93 -0.55 0.52
N ALA A 40 8.13 -1.37 1.20
CA ALA A 40 7.83 -1.25 2.62
C ALA A 40 9.04 -1.58 3.50
N GLN A 41 9.85 -2.56 3.08
CA GLN A 41 11.08 -3.00 3.76
C GLN A 41 10.87 -3.23 5.26
N ILE A 42 9.80 -3.95 5.58
CA ILE A 42 9.46 -4.36 6.94
C ILE A 42 10.00 -5.77 7.19
N ASP A 43 10.42 -6.05 8.41
CA ASP A 43 10.77 -7.42 8.81
C ASP A 43 9.51 -8.30 8.75
N PRO A 44 9.51 -9.42 8.02
CA PRO A 44 8.33 -10.29 7.91
C PRO A 44 7.88 -10.86 9.26
N ARG A 45 8.78 -11.00 10.25
CA ARG A 45 8.43 -11.46 11.61
C ARG A 45 7.53 -10.48 12.33
N LEU A 46 7.71 -9.18 12.11
CA LEU A 46 6.83 -8.15 12.65
C LEU A 46 5.43 -8.24 12.03
N ILE A 47 5.33 -8.48 10.72
CA ILE A 47 4.02 -8.72 10.07
C ILE A 47 3.36 -9.95 10.68
N GLU A 48 4.09 -11.05 10.86
CA GLU A 48 3.53 -12.28 11.41
C GLU A 48 3.10 -12.11 12.86
N ALA A 49 3.82 -11.32 13.65
CA ALA A 49 3.41 -10.96 15.01
C ALA A 49 2.05 -10.21 15.02
N LEU A 50 1.87 -9.25 14.10
CA LEU A 50 0.59 -8.52 13.98
C LEU A 50 -0.55 -9.41 13.45
N ARG A 51 -0.24 -10.37 12.56
CA ARG A 51 -1.22 -11.35 12.05
C ARG A 51 -1.65 -12.34 13.13
N SER A 52 -0.70 -12.91 13.86
CA SER A 52 -0.98 -13.83 14.97
C SER A 52 -1.76 -13.14 16.10
N ALA A 53 -1.44 -11.88 16.40
CA ALA A 53 -2.24 -11.06 17.31
C ALA A 53 -3.70 -10.95 16.86
N ARG A 54 -3.91 -10.73 15.56
CA ARG A 54 -5.24 -10.63 14.96
C ARG A 54 -6.01 -11.95 14.94
N ARG A 55 -5.32 -13.08 14.73
CA ARG A 55 -5.92 -14.42 14.79
C ARG A 55 -6.30 -14.81 16.23
N GLY A 56 -5.75 -14.12 17.22
CA GLY A 56 -5.95 -14.43 18.63
C GLY A 56 -5.02 -15.53 19.14
N ASP A 57 -3.91 -15.77 18.44
CA ASP A 57 -2.93 -16.83 18.79
C ASP A 57 -2.19 -16.51 20.10
N TRP A 58 -2.11 -15.23 20.46
CA TRP A 58 -1.53 -14.75 21.72
C TRP A 58 -2.25 -13.50 22.21
N THR A 59 -2.10 -13.21 23.51
CA THR A 59 -2.64 -11.99 24.14
C THR A 59 -1.65 -11.46 25.17
N TYR A 60 -1.54 -10.13 25.27
CA TYR A 60 -0.70 -9.49 26.28
C TYR A 60 -1.00 -9.97 27.70
N GLY A 61 0.06 -10.17 28.50
CA GLY A 61 -0.03 -10.56 29.91
C GLY A 61 -0.46 -12.00 30.18
N LYS A 62 -0.61 -12.84 29.13
CA LYS A 62 -0.85 -14.29 29.28
C LYS A 62 0.40 -15.08 28.94
N PRO A 63 0.58 -16.27 29.55
CA PRO A 63 1.64 -17.20 29.18
C PRO A 63 1.59 -17.55 27.68
N LYS A 64 2.77 -17.79 27.11
CA LYS A 64 2.98 -17.97 25.67
C LYS A 64 2.13 -19.08 25.05
N GLY A 65 1.69 -18.82 23.82
CA GLY A 65 1.34 -19.86 22.83
C GLY A 65 2.58 -20.32 22.06
N SER A 66 2.44 -21.29 21.16
CA SER A 66 3.55 -21.95 20.45
C SER A 66 4.22 -21.15 19.31
N GLN A 67 3.84 -19.88 19.08
CA GLN A 67 4.28 -19.09 17.92
C GLN A 67 4.97 -17.77 18.31
N ASP A 68 6.13 -17.85 18.97
CA ASP A 68 6.98 -16.67 19.21
C ASP A 68 7.75 -16.27 17.95
N VAL A 69 7.35 -15.16 17.34
CA VAL A 69 8.01 -14.59 16.16
C VAL A 69 8.86 -13.35 16.48
N LEU A 70 8.65 -12.69 17.62
CA LEU A 70 9.37 -11.45 17.96
C LEU A 70 10.65 -11.67 18.77
N GLU A 71 10.76 -12.74 19.57
CA GLU A 71 12.00 -13.02 20.31
C GLU A 71 13.20 -13.24 19.39
N PRO A 72 13.12 -14.05 18.33
CA PRO A 72 14.23 -14.21 17.39
C PRO A 72 14.57 -12.90 16.68
N MET A 73 13.57 -12.03 16.45
CA MET A 73 13.81 -10.69 15.92
C MET A 73 14.59 -9.84 16.92
N CYS A 74 14.26 -9.90 18.21
CA CYS A 74 15.03 -9.17 19.21
C CYS A 74 16.48 -9.67 19.31
N GLU A 75 16.71 -10.98 19.23
CA GLU A 75 18.05 -11.56 19.24
C GLU A 75 18.89 -11.09 18.04
N ASP A 76 18.35 -11.15 16.81
CA ASP A 76 19.06 -10.73 15.60
C ASP A 76 19.43 -9.24 15.58
N TYR A 77 18.59 -8.40 16.17
CA TYR A 77 18.82 -6.96 16.25
C TYR A 77 19.63 -6.55 17.50
N GLY A 78 19.98 -7.49 18.38
CA GLY A 78 20.72 -7.22 19.62
C GLY A 78 19.91 -6.52 20.72
N TRP A 79 18.58 -6.66 20.70
CA TRP A 79 17.69 -6.13 21.73
C TRP A 79 17.45 -7.14 22.86
N PRO A 80 16.98 -6.66 24.04
CA PRO A 80 16.55 -7.56 25.11
C PRO A 80 15.46 -8.52 24.61
N ARG A 81 15.69 -9.83 24.73
CA ARG A 81 14.73 -10.86 24.30
C ARG A 81 13.33 -10.66 24.89
N VAL A 82 13.26 -10.17 26.12
CA VAL A 82 12.00 -9.84 26.83
C VAL A 82 11.10 -8.86 26.06
N TRP A 83 11.66 -8.02 25.18
CA TRP A 83 10.87 -7.12 24.33
C TRP A 83 10.01 -7.84 23.29
N GLY A 84 10.40 -9.06 22.94
CA GLY A 84 9.63 -9.94 22.06
C GLY A 84 8.63 -10.81 22.81
N ASP A 85 8.63 -10.82 24.15
CA ASP A 85 7.74 -11.63 24.97
C ASP A 85 6.44 -10.86 25.30
N PRO A 86 5.28 -11.25 24.74
CA PRO A 86 4.01 -10.58 25.00
C PRO A 86 3.47 -10.78 26.42
N SER A 87 4.01 -11.74 27.18
CA SER A 87 3.63 -11.94 28.58
C SER A 87 4.30 -10.91 29.52
N GLN A 88 5.45 -10.36 29.11
CA GLN A 88 6.25 -9.45 29.92
C GLN A 88 6.22 -8.01 29.39
N THR A 89 6.20 -7.82 28.07
CA THR A 89 6.28 -6.50 27.45
C THR A 89 4.94 -6.09 26.84
N VAL A 90 4.34 -5.04 27.41
CA VAL A 90 3.06 -4.49 26.96
C VAL A 90 3.17 -2.97 26.77
N PRO A 91 2.93 -2.43 25.56
CA PRO A 91 2.81 -3.10 24.26
C PRO A 91 4.20 -3.31 23.61
N ILE A 92 4.26 -3.85 22.37
CA ILE A 92 5.53 -4.02 21.63
C ILE A 92 6.38 -2.71 21.63
N PRO A 93 7.67 -2.68 21.94
CA PRO A 93 8.39 -1.40 21.98
C PRO A 93 8.47 -0.74 20.60
N CYS A 94 8.45 0.60 20.54
CA CYS A 94 8.60 1.30 19.26
C CYS A 94 9.93 0.99 18.56
N GLU A 95 11.00 0.71 19.31
CA GLU A 95 12.28 0.28 18.73
C GLU A 95 12.12 -0.97 17.84
N VAL A 96 11.33 -1.95 18.32
CA VAL A 96 11.00 -3.17 17.59
C VAL A 96 10.17 -2.85 16.35
N VAL A 97 9.15 -1.99 16.49
CA VAL A 97 8.31 -1.53 15.37
C VAL A 97 9.12 -0.72 14.35
N HIS A 98 10.15 0.00 14.79
CA HIS A 98 11.02 0.81 13.93
C HIS A 98 12.16 0.02 13.30
N MET A 99 12.32 -1.26 13.66
CA MET A 99 13.37 -2.15 13.16
C MET A 99 14.78 -1.57 13.35
N GLY A 100 15.06 -0.99 14.52
CA GLY A 100 16.40 -0.50 14.89
C GLY A 100 16.73 0.92 14.46
N CYS A 101 15.72 1.71 14.10
CA CYS A 101 15.88 3.12 13.75
C CYS A 101 15.82 4.08 14.97
N GLY A 102 15.93 3.55 16.19
CA GLY A 102 15.76 4.32 17.42
C GLY A 102 14.30 4.43 17.87
N PRO A 103 14.04 4.94 19.08
CA PRO A 103 12.69 4.95 19.68
C PRO A 103 11.83 6.10 19.14
N ASN A 104 12.44 7.07 18.45
CA ASN A 104 11.78 8.28 17.99
C ASN A 104 10.98 8.02 16.68
N CYS A 105 9.68 8.25 16.74
CA CYS A 105 8.75 7.96 15.65
C CYS A 105 8.92 8.92 14.46
N GLU A 106 9.30 10.17 14.72
CA GLU A 106 9.54 11.20 13.71
C GLU A 106 10.82 10.92 12.93
N VAL A 107 11.89 10.54 13.63
CA VAL A 107 13.14 10.10 13.01
C VAL A 107 12.89 8.88 12.14
N HIS A 108 12.12 7.89 12.64
CA HIS A 108 11.75 6.73 11.85
C HIS A 108 10.96 7.13 10.59
N ALA A 109 10.00 8.03 10.70
CA ALA A 109 9.21 8.50 9.57
C ALA A 109 10.07 9.21 8.51
N ILE A 110 11.03 10.06 8.92
CA ILE A 110 11.97 10.73 8.03
C ILE A 110 12.90 9.73 7.36
N TRP A 111 13.41 8.75 8.12
CA TRP A 111 14.27 7.71 7.58
C TRP A 111 13.54 6.84 6.55
N ARG A 112 12.28 6.44 6.84
CA ARG A 112 11.41 5.72 5.90
C ARG A 112 11.12 6.55 4.66
N PHE A 113 10.86 7.84 4.80
CA PHE A 113 10.73 8.75 3.66
C PHE A 113 11.98 8.71 2.77
N ALA A 114 13.16 8.94 3.35
CA ALA A 114 14.42 9.01 2.60
C ALA A 114 14.73 7.69 1.88
N LYS A 115 14.52 6.55 2.55
CA LYS A 115 14.77 5.22 2.00
C LYS A 115 13.84 4.89 0.84
N SER A 116 12.53 5.09 1.02
CA SER A 116 11.53 4.85 -0.03
C SER A 116 11.63 5.85 -1.17
N PHE A 117 11.95 7.12 -0.88
CA PHE A 117 12.24 8.14 -1.90
C PHE A 117 13.43 7.73 -2.78
N ARG A 118 14.54 7.32 -2.16
CA ARG A 118 15.73 6.86 -2.89
C ARG A 118 15.41 5.64 -3.75
N PHE A 119 14.70 4.65 -3.20
CA PHE A 119 14.26 3.47 -3.96
C PHE A 119 13.43 3.88 -5.19
N ALA A 120 12.39 4.69 -4.98
CA ALA A 120 11.51 5.16 -6.04
C ALA A 120 12.28 5.92 -7.14
N LEU A 121 13.19 6.81 -6.73
CA LEU A 121 13.97 7.63 -7.65
C LEU A 121 14.90 6.77 -8.50
N MET A 122 15.55 5.77 -7.89
CA MET A 122 16.46 4.87 -8.59
C MET A 122 15.73 3.95 -9.58
N THR A 123 14.46 3.64 -9.34
CA THR A 123 13.65 2.83 -10.27
C THR A 123 13.01 3.68 -11.38
N ASP A 124 12.44 4.84 -11.04
CA ASP A 124 11.64 5.64 -11.98
C ASP A 124 12.50 6.52 -12.89
N LEU A 125 13.57 7.13 -12.36
CA LEU A 125 14.39 8.08 -13.11
C LEU A 125 15.03 7.46 -14.37
N PRO A 126 15.67 6.26 -14.31
CA PRO A 126 16.25 5.65 -15.50
C PRO A 126 15.20 5.38 -16.60
N ILE A 127 14.01 4.93 -16.21
CA ILE A 127 12.91 4.65 -17.15
C ILE A 127 12.46 5.95 -17.82
N GLN A 128 12.25 7.02 -17.04
CA GLN A 128 11.82 8.30 -17.60
C GLN A 128 12.88 8.94 -18.52
N LEU A 129 14.16 8.82 -18.18
CA LEU A 129 15.25 9.30 -19.02
C LEU A 129 15.36 8.49 -20.32
N LEU A 130 15.25 7.16 -20.24
CA LEU A 130 15.26 6.28 -21.41
C LEU A 130 14.09 6.56 -22.35
N LEU A 131 12.89 6.81 -21.83
CA LEU A 131 11.74 7.14 -22.67
C LEU A 131 11.93 8.48 -23.41
N ARG A 132 12.68 9.42 -22.82
CA ARG A 132 12.98 10.72 -23.42
C ARG A 132 14.23 10.76 -24.29
N SER A 133 15.08 9.74 -24.24
CA SER A 133 16.24 9.65 -25.13
C SER A 133 15.87 9.49 -26.60
N ARG A 134 14.63 9.03 -26.90
CA ARG A 134 14.09 8.94 -28.26
C ARG A 134 13.80 10.29 -28.93
N SER A 135 13.67 11.36 -28.14
CA SER A 135 13.43 12.72 -28.63
C SER A 135 14.17 13.71 -27.71
N PRO A 136 15.51 13.78 -27.81
CA PRO A 136 16.34 14.47 -26.84
C PRO A 136 16.06 15.98 -26.85
N SER A 137 15.72 16.52 -25.69
CA SER A 137 15.57 17.95 -25.46
C SER A 137 15.94 18.26 -24.02
N LEU A 138 16.67 19.36 -23.79
CA LEU A 138 17.07 19.78 -22.43
C LEU A 138 15.83 19.98 -21.54
N GLN A 139 14.81 20.67 -22.06
CA GLN A 139 13.53 20.84 -21.36
C GLN A 139 12.83 19.50 -21.09
N GLY A 140 12.93 18.53 -21.99
CA GLY A 140 12.45 17.18 -21.79
C GLY A 140 13.16 16.48 -20.62
N TYR A 141 14.49 16.53 -20.56
CA TYR A 141 15.23 15.93 -19.46
C TYR A 141 14.91 16.57 -18.11
N PHE A 142 14.90 17.90 -18.03
CA PHE A 142 14.47 18.60 -16.81
C PHE A 142 13.05 18.23 -16.40
N GLY A 143 12.12 18.13 -17.36
CA GLY A 143 10.77 17.68 -17.10
C GLY A 143 10.70 16.24 -16.58
N ALA A 144 11.60 15.35 -17.04
CA ALA A 144 11.64 13.94 -16.61
C ALA A 144 12.19 13.82 -15.19
N VAL A 145 13.25 14.58 -14.89
CA VAL A 145 13.80 14.68 -13.52
C VAL A 145 12.74 15.23 -12.57
N LYS A 146 12.07 16.34 -12.92
CA LYS A 146 11.01 16.93 -12.09
C LYS A 146 9.85 15.96 -11.85
N ALA A 147 9.44 15.22 -12.87
CA ALA A 147 8.38 14.22 -12.75
C ALA A 147 8.82 13.04 -11.86
N SER A 148 10.04 12.54 -12.03
CA SER A 148 10.60 11.44 -11.24
C SER A 148 10.77 11.84 -9.77
N LEU A 149 11.26 13.05 -9.50
CA LEU A 149 11.35 13.60 -8.14
C LEU A 149 9.97 13.67 -7.48
N ARG A 150 8.96 14.21 -8.18
CA ARG A 150 7.59 14.30 -7.67
C ARG A 150 7.00 12.92 -7.36
N SER A 151 7.12 11.97 -8.28
CA SER A 151 6.64 10.58 -8.11
C SER A 151 7.34 9.88 -6.95
N SER A 152 8.65 10.12 -6.80
CA SER A 152 9.44 9.61 -5.68
C SER A 152 9.03 10.23 -4.35
N THR A 153 8.72 11.54 -4.32
CA THR A 153 8.19 12.21 -3.13
C THR A 153 6.82 11.65 -2.76
N PHE A 154 5.94 11.41 -3.73
CA PHE A 154 4.65 10.76 -3.50
C PHE A 154 4.81 9.39 -2.83
N LEU A 155 5.66 8.52 -3.37
CA LEU A 155 5.86 7.18 -2.80
C LEU A 155 6.58 7.24 -1.43
N GLY A 156 7.58 8.11 -1.29
CA GLY A 156 8.26 8.33 -0.02
C GLY A 156 7.30 8.80 1.07
N LEU A 157 6.42 9.76 0.76
CA LEU A 157 5.39 10.23 1.69
C LEU A 157 4.33 9.16 1.96
N PHE A 158 3.96 8.36 0.96
CA PHE A 158 3.02 7.25 1.16
C PHE A 158 3.52 6.30 2.28
N VAL A 159 4.77 5.88 2.19
CA VAL A 159 5.39 4.99 3.17
C VAL A 159 5.59 5.71 4.51
N SER A 160 6.11 6.93 4.50
CA SER A 160 6.35 7.71 5.72
C SER A 160 5.05 7.98 6.50
N ILE A 161 3.98 8.41 5.83
CA ILE A 161 2.66 8.64 6.43
C ILE A 161 2.10 7.33 6.97
N PHE A 162 2.28 6.20 6.27
CA PHE A 162 1.84 4.89 6.77
C PHE A 162 2.48 4.59 8.14
N TYR A 163 3.82 4.57 8.21
CA TYR A 163 4.54 4.24 9.44
C TYR A 163 4.27 5.26 10.55
N TYR A 164 4.29 6.55 10.23
CA TYR A 164 4.02 7.59 11.21
C TYR A 164 2.61 7.48 11.79
N SER A 165 1.60 7.18 10.96
CA SER A 165 0.20 7.04 11.41
C SER A 165 -0.01 5.80 12.28
N VAL A 166 0.70 4.69 12.00
CA VAL A 166 0.74 3.51 12.87
C VAL A 166 1.27 3.90 14.26
N CYS A 167 2.44 4.53 14.32
CA CYS A 167 3.08 4.91 15.58
C CYS A 167 2.28 5.99 16.32
N LEU A 168 1.74 6.98 15.60
CA LEU A 168 0.94 8.06 16.16
C LEU A 168 -0.35 7.53 16.80
N ALA A 169 -1.05 6.63 16.11
CA ALA A 169 -2.25 6.00 16.63
C ALA A 169 -1.93 5.16 17.88
N ARG A 170 -0.86 4.39 17.84
CA ARG A 170 -0.46 3.48 18.91
C ARG A 170 0.04 4.16 20.18
N THR A 171 0.79 5.26 20.06
CA THR A 171 1.58 5.82 21.18
C THR A 171 1.14 7.19 21.67
N ARG A 172 0.55 8.02 20.80
CA ARG A 172 0.26 9.43 21.15
C ARG A 172 -1.21 9.77 21.06
N LEU A 173 -1.83 9.58 19.91
CA LEU A 173 -3.23 9.97 19.70
C LEU A 173 -4.19 8.91 20.24
N GLY A 174 -3.95 7.63 20.00
CA GLY A 174 -4.86 6.56 20.45
C GLY A 174 -5.06 6.56 21.96
N PRO A 175 -4.00 6.50 22.78
CA PRO A 175 -4.13 6.55 24.24
C PRO A 175 -4.73 7.84 24.81
N LYS A 176 -4.63 8.95 24.07
CA LYS A 176 -5.23 10.25 24.47
C LYS A 176 -6.71 10.35 24.11
N ILE A 177 -7.13 9.75 23.00
CA ILE A 177 -8.51 9.80 22.49
C ILE A 177 -9.35 8.66 23.11
N PHE A 178 -8.75 7.49 23.30
CA PHE A 178 -9.40 6.30 23.81
C PHE A 178 -8.73 5.85 25.11
N SER A 179 -9.53 5.69 26.17
CA SER A 179 -9.03 5.12 27.42
C SER A 179 -8.62 3.66 27.21
N TYR A 180 -7.62 3.21 27.97
CA TYR A 180 -7.12 1.84 27.94
C TYR A 180 -8.18 0.78 28.28
N GLU A 181 -9.26 1.18 28.97
CA GLU A 181 -10.42 0.32 29.25
C GLU A 181 -11.28 0.05 28.02
N LYS A 182 -11.38 1.02 27.09
CA LYS A 182 -12.19 0.90 25.87
C LYS A 182 -11.40 0.32 24.71
N VAL A 183 -10.15 0.75 24.56
CA VAL A 183 -9.27 0.27 23.49
C VAL A 183 -7.96 -0.18 24.10
N THR A 184 -7.81 -1.50 24.20
CA THR A 184 -6.63 -2.12 24.81
C THR A 184 -5.42 -2.02 23.87
N PRO A 185 -4.19 -2.15 24.39
CA PRO A 185 -3.00 -2.22 23.55
C PRO A 185 -3.04 -3.40 22.57
N MET A 186 -3.73 -4.48 22.95
CA MET A 186 -3.99 -5.62 22.06
C MET A 186 -4.80 -5.20 20.84
N MET A 187 -5.85 -4.39 21.00
CA MET A 187 -6.67 -3.93 19.87
C MET A 187 -5.89 -3.04 18.90
N TRP A 188 -4.92 -2.27 19.42
CA TRP A 188 -4.01 -1.49 18.58
C TRP A 188 -3.14 -2.40 17.72
N ASP A 189 -2.40 -3.32 18.35
CA ASP A 189 -1.44 -4.18 17.66
C ASP A 189 -2.11 -5.34 16.88
N SER A 190 -3.37 -5.69 17.18
CA SER A 190 -4.17 -6.65 16.39
C SER A 190 -4.78 -6.05 15.13
N GLY A 191 -4.70 -4.72 14.94
CA GLY A 191 -4.93 -4.11 13.63
C GLY A 191 -5.46 -2.69 13.59
N LEU A 192 -5.86 -2.06 14.69
CA LEU A 192 -6.26 -0.63 14.64
C LEU A 192 -5.09 0.28 14.24
N CYS A 193 -3.86 -0.06 14.65
CA CYS A 193 -2.68 0.71 14.25
C CYS A 193 -2.38 0.56 12.74
N VAL A 194 -2.53 -0.64 12.19
CA VAL A 194 -2.39 -0.88 10.74
C VAL A 194 -3.52 -0.18 9.98
N ALA A 195 -4.75 -0.19 10.51
CA ALA A 195 -5.89 0.49 9.91
C ALA A 195 -5.64 2.01 9.78
N SER A 196 -5.10 2.65 10.82
CA SER A 196 -4.77 4.09 10.76
C SER A 196 -3.71 4.37 9.70
N GLY A 197 -2.67 3.53 9.60
CA GLY A 197 -1.68 3.57 8.53
C GLY A 197 -2.32 3.50 7.15
N CYS A 198 -3.17 2.50 6.91
CA CYS A 198 -3.87 2.28 5.65
C CYS A 198 -4.76 3.47 5.27
N MET A 199 -5.52 4.02 6.22
CA MET A 199 -6.42 5.15 5.96
C MET A 199 -5.69 6.44 5.62
N MET A 200 -4.49 6.64 6.18
CA MET A 200 -3.76 7.89 6.03
C MET A 200 -2.79 7.90 4.84
N CYS A 201 -2.15 6.78 4.51
CA CYS A 201 -1.06 6.74 3.54
C CYS A 201 -1.48 7.20 2.13
N GLY A 202 -2.73 6.92 1.73
CA GLY A 202 -3.25 7.25 0.42
C GLY A 202 -3.35 8.76 0.13
N TRP A 203 -3.40 9.61 1.15
CA TRP A 203 -3.48 11.06 0.96
C TRP A 203 -2.18 11.69 0.42
N SER A 204 -1.07 10.94 0.40
CA SER A 204 0.17 11.41 -0.23
C SER A 204 0.00 11.75 -1.72
N VAL A 205 -1.05 11.23 -2.37
CA VAL A 205 -1.36 11.46 -3.78
C VAL A 205 -1.58 12.93 -4.13
N PHE A 206 -1.82 13.80 -3.13
CA PHE A 206 -1.87 15.25 -3.34
C PHE A 206 -0.55 15.84 -3.87
N VAL A 207 0.58 15.18 -3.65
CA VAL A 207 1.86 15.60 -4.25
C VAL A 207 1.90 15.38 -5.75
N GLU A 208 1.11 14.42 -6.26
CA GLU A 208 1.08 14.12 -7.67
C GLU A 208 0.26 15.11 -8.50
N SER A 209 0.54 15.15 -9.81
CA SER A 209 -0.23 15.97 -10.76
C SER A 209 -1.62 15.36 -11.01
N ALA A 210 -2.66 16.18 -11.20
CA ALA A 210 -4.05 15.71 -11.33
C ALA A 210 -4.23 14.58 -12.37
N LYS A 211 -3.59 14.69 -13.53
CA LYS A 211 -3.59 13.64 -14.56
C LYS A 211 -2.98 12.33 -14.06
N LYS A 212 -1.84 12.41 -13.37
CA LYS A 212 -1.15 11.24 -12.81
C LYS A 212 -1.95 10.60 -11.67
N ARG A 213 -2.65 11.41 -10.85
CA ARG A 213 -3.56 10.89 -9.80
C ARG A 213 -4.64 9.99 -10.39
N GLN A 214 -5.26 10.40 -11.49
CA GLN A 214 -6.26 9.59 -12.19
C GLN A 214 -5.65 8.28 -12.71
N GLU A 215 -4.48 8.34 -13.35
CA GLU A 215 -3.78 7.14 -13.84
C GLU A 215 -3.45 6.15 -12.71
N ILE A 216 -2.93 6.66 -11.58
CA ILE A 216 -2.61 5.83 -10.41
C ILE A 216 -3.90 5.27 -9.78
N SER A 217 -4.96 6.07 -9.67
CA SER A 217 -6.25 5.63 -9.13
C SER A 217 -6.84 4.49 -9.95
N LEU A 218 -6.85 4.63 -11.28
CA LEU A 218 -7.31 3.59 -12.20
C LEU A 218 -6.40 2.36 -12.21
N PHE A 219 -5.13 2.51 -11.85
CA PHE A 219 -4.21 1.39 -11.68
C PHE A 219 -4.48 0.62 -10.37
N VAL A 220 -4.75 1.30 -9.26
CA VAL A 220 -4.92 0.68 -7.94
C VAL A 220 -6.35 0.17 -7.72
N ALA A 221 -7.37 0.89 -8.22
CA ALA A 221 -8.77 0.56 -7.97
C ALA A 221 -9.18 -0.87 -8.39
N PRO A 222 -8.81 -1.40 -9.58
CA PRO A 222 -9.16 -2.77 -9.94
C PRO A 222 -8.52 -3.80 -9.02
N ARG A 223 -7.30 -3.54 -8.53
CA ARG A 223 -6.60 -4.41 -7.57
C ARG A 223 -7.27 -4.40 -6.21
N ALA A 224 -7.72 -3.23 -5.75
CA ALA A 224 -8.51 -3.10 -4.52
C ALA A 224 -9.85 -3.85 -4.63
N ILE A 225 -10.56 -3.71 -5.75
CA ILE A 225 -11.81 -4.45 -5.99
C ILE A 225 -11.56 -5.95 -5.98
N ALA A 226 -10.47 -6.42 -6.60
CA ALA A 226 -10.11 -7.83 -6.63
C ALA A 226 -9.86 -8.44 -5.24
N THR A 227 -9.48 -7.65 -4.22
CA THR A 227 -9.33 -8.17 -2.85
C THR A 227 -10.65 -8.26 -2.08
N LEU A 228 -11.68 -7.54 -2.53
CA LEU A 228 -13.03 -7.62 -1.97
C LEU A 228 -13.83 -8.76 -2.59
N LEU A 229 -13.58 -9.08 -3.86
CA LEU A 229 -14.24 -10.16 -4.58
C LEU A 229 -13.61 -11.53 -4.26
N PRO A 230 -14.38 -12.62 -4.35
CA PRO A 230 -13.81 -13.96 -4.25
C PRO A 230 -12.91 -14.25 -5.45
N ARG A 231 -11.76 -14.88 -5.20
CA ARG A 231 -10.78 -15.24 -6.25
C ARG A 231 -11.35 -16.25 -7.25
N ARG A 232 -12.27 -17.10 -6.80
CA ARG A 232 -13.07 -18.01 -7.63
C ARG A 232 -14.51 -17.94 -7.15
N TYR A 233 -15.43 -17.71 -8.07
CA TYR A 233 -16.85 -17.84 -7.80
C TYR A 233 -17.24 -19.32 -7.84
N ASP A 234 -18.10 -19.73 -6.91
CA ASP A 234 -18.82 -21.00 -7.05
C ASP A 234 -19.61 -21.02 -8.36
N ARG A 235 -19.84 -22.21 -8.93
CA ARG A 235 -20.60 -22.38 -10.18
C ARG A 235 -21.92 -21.61 -10.20
N LYS A 236 -22.64 -21.59 -9.07
CA LYS A 236 -23.91 -20.84 -8.90
C LYS A 236 -23.78 -19.32 -9.10
N HIS A 237 -22.61 -18.74 -8.88
CA HIS A 237 -22.36 -17.30 -8.93
C HIS A 237 -21.48 -16.88 -10.13
N MET A 238 -21.05 -17.83 -10.97
CA MET A 238 -20.25 -17.53 -12.17
C MET A 238 -20.91 -16.52 -13.12
N TRP A 239 -22.24 -16.44 -13.11
CA TRP A 239 -22.98 -15.44 -13.90
C TRP A 239 -22.56 -14.00 -13.58
N ARG A 240 -22.10 -13.70 -12.36
CA ARG A 240 -21.65 -12.36 -11.96
C ARG A 240 -20.38 -11.96 -12.71
N GLU A 241 -19.44 -12.88 -12.81
CA GLU A 241 -18.19 -12.68 -13.55
C GLU A 241 -18.48 -12.57 -15.05
N GLN A 242 -19.32 -13.46 -15.58
CA GLN A 242 -19.70 -13.45 -16.99
C GLN A 242 -20.43 -12.16 -17.37
N LEU A 243 -21.32 -11.66 -16.50
CA LEU A 243 -22.03 -10.40 -16.70
C LEU A 243 -21.09 -9.19 -16.63
N ALA A 244 -20.17 -9.15 -15.65
CA ALA A 244 -19.17 -8.09 -15.56
C ALA A 244 -18.26 -8.08 -16.80
N PHE A 245 -17.84 -9.25 -17.26
CA PHE A 245 -17.03 -9.40 -18.47
C PHE A 245 -17.80 -8.98 -19.73
N SER A 246 -19.03 -9.46 -19.91
CA SER A 246 -19.83 -9.13 -21.10
C SER A 246 -20.17 -7.64 -21.15
N LEU A 247 -20.55 -7.02 -20.02
CA LEU A 247 -20.81 -5.59 -19.95
C LEU A 247 -19.54 -4.76 -20.18
N GLY A 248 -18.42 -5.15 -19.58
CA GLY A 248 -17.14 -4.49 -19.78
C GLY A 248 -16.71 -4.52 -21.25
N THR A 249 -16.78 -5.69 -21.88
CA THR A 249 -16.48 -5.85 -23.31
C THR A 249 -17.45 -5.06 -24.18
N ALA A 250 -18.76 -5.11 -23.90
CA ALA A 250 -19.76 -4.34 -24.64
C ALA A 250 -19.46 -2.83 -24.59
N ILE A 251 -19.18 -2.29 -23.40
CA ILE A 251 -18.84 -0.87 -23.22
C ILE A 251 -17.59 -0.50 -24.03
N VAL A 252 -16.55 -1.34 -24.00
CA VAL A 252 -15.31 -1.08 -24.76
C VAL A 252 -15.57 -1.09 -26.27
N LEU A 253 -16.31 -2.10 -26.77
CA LEU A 253 -16.64 -2.21 -28.19
C LEU A 253 -17.52 -1.05 -28.66
N THR A 254 -18.56 -0.69 -27.91
CA THR A 254 -19.42 0.47 -28.21
C THR A 254 -18.60 1.78 -28.18
N CYS A 255 -17.68 1.95 -27.23
CA CYS A 255 -16.81 3.13 -27.20
C CYS A 255 -15.94 3.23 -28.46
N ILE A 256 -15.43 2.11 -28.95
CA ILE A 256 -14.58 2.08 -30.15
C ILE A 256 -15.37 2.40 -31.40
N GLN A 257 -16.59 1.90 -31.51
CA GLN A 257 -17.48 2.18 -32.65
C GLN A 257 -17.93 3.64 -32.66
N SER A 258 -18.33 4.19 -31.50
CA SER A 258 -18.89 5.54 -31.42
C SER A 258 -17.83 6.64 -31.44
N ASP A 259 -16.72 6.47 -30.71
CA ASP A 259 -15.62 7.43 -30.69
C ASP A 259 -14.27 6.72 -30.43
N PRO A 260 -13.59 6.26 -31.49
CA PRO A 260 -12.31 5.56 -31.39
C PRO A 260 -11.21 6.35 -30.67
N LYS A 261 -11.35 7.68 -30.48
CA LYS A 261 -10.35 8.52 -29.79
C LYS A 261 -10.42 8.38 -28.26
N LYS A 262 -11.51 7.84 -27.72
CA LYS A 262 -11.69 7.62 -26.27
C LYS A 262 -10.84 6.46 -25.73
N VAL A 263 -10.55 5.44 -26.55
CA VAL A 263 -9.68 4.33 -26.16
C VAL A 263 -8.23 4.66 -26.50
N ARG A 264 -7.41 4.89 -25.47
CA ARG A 264 -6.02 5.33 -25.59
C ARG A 264 -5.02 4.17 -25.42
N GLY A 265 -3.78 4.41 -25.83
CA GLY A 265 -2.66 3.50 -25.64
C GLY A 265 -2.62 2.34 -26.65
N VAL A 266 -1.75 1.36 -26.36
CA VAL A 266 -1.51 0.20 -27.24
C VAL A 266 -2.80 -0.58 -27.50
N LEU A 267 -3.63 -0.77 -26.48
CA LEU A 267 -4.92 -1.46 -26.60
C LEU A 267 -5.86 -0.72 -27.58
N GLY A 268 -5.94 0.60 -27.51
CA GLY A 268 -6.70 1.40 -28.47
C GLY A 268 -6.15 1.29 -29.89
N GLY A 269 -4.82 1.22 -30.04
CA GLY A 269 -4.18 0.98 -31.33
C GLY A 269 -4.55 -0.37 -31.94
N VAL A 270 -4.41 -1.46 -31.17
CA VAL A 270 -4.75 -2.83 -31.60
C VAL A 270 -6.25 -2.94 -31.88
N LEU A 271 -7.11 -2.48 -30.98
CA LEU A 271 -8.55 -2.59 -31.18
C LEU A 271 -9.04 -1.72 -32.33
N ARG A 272 -8.41 -0.58 -32.61
CA ARG A 272 -8.69 0.20 -33.83
C ARG A 272 -8.18 -0.51 -35.08
N GLN A 273 -7.10 -1.28 -35.01
CA GLN A 273 -6.65 -2.08 -36.15
C GLN A 273 -7.60 -3.26 -36.43
N VAL A 274 -8.17 -3.86 -35.38
CA VAL A 274 -9.07 -5.03 -35.49
C VAL A 274 -10.51 -4.63 -35.83
N PHE A 275 -11.04 -3.57 -35.19
CA PHE A 275 -12.44 -3.14 -35.32
C PHE A 275 -12.61 -1.82 -36.07
N GLY A 276 -11.54 -1.04 -36.26
CA GLY A 276 -11.55 0.19 -37.03
C GLY A 276 -11.31 -0.08 -38.50
N LYS A 277 -12.26 -0.76 -39.13
CA LYS A 277 -12.53 -0.78 -40.58
C LYS A 277 -13.83 -1.53 -40.84
N ALA A 278 -14.93 -0.79 -40.88
CA ALA A 278 -15.64 -0.49 -42.13
C ALA A 278 -15.54 1.03 -42.33
#